data_AF-A0A8S3QPQ8-F1
#
_entry.id   AF-A0A8S3QPQ8-F1
#
_cell.length_a   1.000
_cell.length_b   1.000
_cell.length_c   1.000
_cell.angle_alpha   90.00
_cell.angle_beta   90.00
_cell.angle_gamma   90.00
#
_symmetry.space_group_name_H-M   'P 1'
#
loop_
_entity.id
_entity.type
_entity.pdbx_description
1 polymer ?
#
loop_
_entity_poly.entity_id
_entity_poly.type
_entity_poly.pdbx_seq_one_letter_code
_entity_poly.pdbx_strand_id
1 'polypeptide(L)'
;MPTAWVPLELHLAQQVEKGVNILTKEQIQMFNSQNESMVLTDKQLETFLKVQHSLGKLLYFDVANLRHFVIITPAYLVEVLRSIVTEKQFWPEGKQLHSIFHTMEKTGALSRDDIDVIWNQQMFKHILSKKDFIIEVLVHLDVLVAESRTTSDLRTSLYEVSKFIVPSMITKPNNTNYLRKNCKTETSILLSYKFTEKVIPPAFPYRFIASFVDMWGVKNYKNKKRMLFSDLAVVEVDDKHDVAVQVIENRVVVSLIHADKKEHIVPTIATSVQECLTAAIHRISEFYSTLSADSSATDQRSDLHMVMPFEIEFGVHCKKTLCFFVMTKYQQQQNGNVQNTKYITMSAV
;
A
#
# COMPACT_ATOMS: atom_id res chain seq x y z
N MET A 1 3.88 -26.22 -18.11
CA MET A 1 2.50 -26.05 -17.63
C MET A 1 1.83 -27.43 -17.62
N PRO A 2 1.26 -27.90 -16.51
CA PRO A 2 0.62 -29.23 -16.42
C PRO A 2 -0.56 -29.37 -17.39
N THR A 3 -0.66 -30.51 -18.08
CA THR A 3 -1.75 -30.79 -19.03
C THR A 3 -3.14 -30.75 -18.39
N ALA A 4 -3.23 -31.14 -17.11
CA ALA A 4 -4.48 -31.09 -16.33
C ALA A 4 -5.06 -29.67 -16.16
N TRP A 5 -4.28 -28.62 -16.39
CA TRP A 5 -4.75 -27.23 -16.26
C TRP A 5 -5.42 -26.71 -17.54
N VAL A 6 -5.08 -27.28 -18.69
CA VAL A 6 -5.52 -26.80 -20.01
C VAL A 6 -7.05 -26.75 -20.13
N PRO A 7 -7.83 -27.76 -19.71
CA PRO A 7 -9.28 -27.70 -19.84
C PRO A 7 -9.92 -26.53 -19.08
N LEU A 8 -9.40 -26.25 -17.86
CA LEU A 8 -9.88 -25.14 -17.05
C LEU A 8 -9.46 -23.80 -17.66
N GLU A 9 -8.22 -23.66 -18.14
CA GLU A 9 -7.76 -22.45 -18.83
C GLU A 9 -8.64 -22.12 -20.05
N LEU A 10 -8.98 -23.12 -20.87
CA LEU A 10 -9.85 -22.94 -22.03
C LEU A 10 -11.26 -22.49 -21.61
N HIS A 11 -11.81 -23.05 -20.53
CA HIS A 11 -13.10 -22.61 -19.99
C HIS A 11 -13.05 -21.15 -19.52
N LEU A 12 -12.00 -20.76 -18.79
CA LEU A 12 -11.83 -19.37 -18.35
C LEU A 12 -11.71 -18.42 -19.54
N ALA A 13 -10.95 -18.79 -20.57
CA ALA A 13 -10.84 -17.99 -21.80
C ALA A 13 -12.20 -17.79 -22.48
N GLN A 14 -13.04 -18.82 -22.57
CA GLN A 14 -14.41 -18.71 -23.10
C GLN A 14 -15.30 -17.78 -22.27
N GLN A 15 -15.10 -17.70 -20.95
CA GLN A 15 -15.84 -16.75 -20.12
C GLN A 15 -15.39 -15.31 -20.38
N VAL A 16 -14.09 -15.09 -20.58
CA VAL A 16 -13.55 -13.79 -21.00
C VAL A 16 -14.15 -13.36 -22.35
N GLU A 17 -14.23 -14.27 -23.33
CA GLU A 17 -14.86 -13.99 -24.63
C GLU A 17 -16.35 -13.63 -24.51
N LYS A 18 -17.05 -14.16 -23.51
CA LYS A 18 -18.44 -13.81 -23.18
C LYS A 18 -18.57 -12.48 -22.42
N GLY A 19 -17.46 -11.79 -22.16
CA GLY A 19 -17.43 -10.51 -21.43
C GLY A 19 -17.52 -10.65 -19.91
N VAL A 20 -17.27 -11.85 -19.36
CA VAL A 20 -17.22 -12.07 -17.91
C VAL A 20 -15.82 -11.73 -17.41
N ASN A 21 -15.73 -10.79 -16.47
CA ASN A 21 -14.44 -10.33 -15.92
C ASN A 21 -14.12 -10.94 -14.55
N ILE A 22 -15.13 -11.32 -13.77
CA ILE A 22 -15.00 -11.80 -12.38
C ILE A 22 -15.83 -13.06 -12.20
N LEU A 23 -15.23 -14.07 -11.58
CA LEU A 23 -15.90 -15.30 -11.18
C LEU A 23 -15.74 -15.53 -9.68
N THR A 24 -16.67 -16.25 -9.08
CA THR A 24 -16.51 -16.78 -7.73
C THR A 24 -15.71 -18.08 -7.75
N LYS A 25 -15.11 -18.44 -6.61
CA LYS A 25 -14.38 -19.70 -6.47
C LYS A 25 -15.29 -20.91 -6.69
N GLU A 26 -16.55 -20.82 -6.28
CA GLU A 26 -17.56 -21.87 -6.50
C GLU A 26 -17.86 -22.06 -8.00
N GLN A 27 -17.93 -20.97 -8.78
CA GLN A 27 -18.09 -21.06 -10.23
C GLN A 27 -16.89 -21.73 -10.88
N ILE A 28 -15.68 -21.41 -10.43
CA ILE A 28 -14.44 -22.04 -10.93
C ILE A 28 -14.40 -23.53 -10.56
N GLN A 29 -14.79 -23.90 -9.34
CA GLN A 29 -14.90 -25.30 -8.92
C GLN A 29 -15.91 -26.07 -9.79
N MET A 30 -17.04 -25.44 -10.13
CA MET A 30 -18.02 -26.01 -11.05
C MET A 30 -17.45 -26.22 -12.45
N PHE A 31 -16.66 -25.28 -12.99
CA PHE A 31 -16.00 -25.48 -14.30
C PHE A 31 -14.92 -26.57 -14.24
N ASN A 32 -14.21 -26.67 -13.12
CA ASN A 32 -13.22 -27.72 -12.91
C ASN A 32 -13.86 -29.13 -12.84
N SER A 33 -15.08 -29.26 -12.30
CA SER A 33 -15.78 -30.55 -12.23
C SER A 33 -16.44 -31.00 -13.54
N GLN A 34 -16.58 -30.11 -14.52
CA GLN A 34 -17.17 -30.45 -15.83
C GLN A 34 -16.30 -31.39 -16.67
N ASN A 35 -15.01 -31.52 -16.35
CA ASN A 35 -14.09 -32.39 -17.08
C ASN A 35 -13.60 -33.52 -16.17
N GLU A 36 -14.41 -34.57 -16.05
CA GLU A 36 -14.23 -35.70 -15.12
C GLU A 36 -12.84 -36.37 -15.20
N SER A 37 -12.19 -36.31 -16.37
CA SER A 37 -10.88 -36.92 -16.61
C SER A 37 -9.69 -36.16 -16.02
N MET A 38 -9.84 -34.85 -15.74
CA MET A 38 -8.75 -33.97 -15.33
C MET A 38 -9.15 -33.02 -14.19
N VAL A 39 -10.06 -33.45 -13.32
CA VAL A 39 -10.53 -32.64 -12.18
C VAL A 39 -9.38 -32.35 -11.22
N LEU A 40 -9.12 -31.08 -10.96
CA LEU A 40 -8.15 -30.65 -9.96
C LEU A 40 -8.74 -30.80 -8.56
N THR A 41 -7.96 -31.31 -7.61
CA THR A 41 -8.28 -31.20 -6.18
C THR A 41 -8.28 -29.74 -5.73
N ASP A 42 -8.91 -29.40 -4.60
CA ASP A 42 -8.93 -28.02 -4.10
C ASP A 42 -7.54 -27.41 -3.93
N LYS A 43 -6.56 -28.19 -3.45
CA LYS A 43 -5.17 -27.76 -3.32
C LYS A 43 -4.51 -27.50 -4.67
N GLN A 44 -4.78 -28.34 -5.67
CA GLN A 44 -4.27 -28.16 -7.03
C GLN A 44 -4.94 -26.95 -7.71
N LEU A 45 -6.23 -26.73 -7.46
CA LEU A 45 -6.94 -25.57 -7.98
C LEU A 45 -6.39 -24.27 -7.38
N GLU A 46 -6.13 -24.24 -6.08
CA GLU A 46 -5.50 -23.08 -5.43
C GLU A 46 -4.08 -22.83 -5.97
N THR A 47 -3.30 -23.90 -6.16
CA THR A 47 -1.97 -23.82 -6.80
C THR A 47 -2.07 -23.28 -8.22
N PHE A 48 -3.06 -23.75 -9.00
CA PHE A 48 -3.35 -23.24 -10.33
C PHE A 48 -3.62 -21.73 -10.28
N LEU A 49 -4.55 -21.27 -9.43
CA LEU A 49 -4.89 -19.85 -9.32
C LEU A 49 -3.67 -18.99 -8.94
N LYS A 50 -2.85 -19.45 -7.99
CA LYS A 50 -1.62 -18.76 -7.57
C LYS A 50 -0.61 -18.65 -8.72
N VAL A 51 -0.43 -19.71 -9.50
CA VAL A 51 0.49 -19.70 -10.65
C VAL A 51 -0.04 -18.84 -11.79
N GLN A 52 -1.33 -18.89 -12.10
CA GLN A 52 -1.90 -18.02 -13.14
C GLN A 52 -1.86 -16.54 -12.72
N HIS A 53 -1.98 -16.27 -11.41
CA HIS A 53 -1.82 -14.94 -10.84
C HIS A 53 -0.39 -14.42 -11.02
N SER A 54 0.63 -15.22 -10.68
CA SER A 54 2.03 -14.81 -10.87
C SER A 54 2.40 -14.61 -12.34
N LEU A 55 1.74 -15.33 -13.25
CA LEU A 55 1.90 -15.14 -14.71
C LEU A 55 1.13 -13.92 -15.24
N GLY A 56 0.35 -13.23 -14.41
CA GLY A 56 -0.47 -12.09 -14.82
C GLY A 56 -1.61 -12.45 -15.76
N LYS A 57 -2.01 -13.72 -15.85
CA LYS A 57 -3.12 -14.19 -16.70
C LYS A 57 -4.50 -13.97 -16.05
N LEU A 58 -4.55 -14.00 -14.73
CA LEU A 58 -5.72 -13.65 -13.91
C LEU A 58 -5.23 -12.99 -12.61
N LEU A 59 -6.15 -12.49 -11.79
CA LEU A 59 -5.83 -11.97 -10.46
C LEU A 59 -6.56 -12.78 -9.40
N TYR A 60 -5.77 -13.34 -8.48
CA TYR A 60 -6.26 -14.10 -7.33
C TYR A 60 -5.49 -13.65 -6.09
N PHE A 61 -6.23 -13.16 -5.10
CA PHE A 61 -5.67 -12.70 -3.84
C PHE A 61 -6.01 -13.71 -2.75
N ASP A 62 -5.00 -14.41 -2.23
CA ASP A 62 -5.17 -15.39 -1.15
C ASP A 62 -5.25 -14.69 0.22
N VAL A 63 -6.26 -13.83 0.36
CA VAL A 63 -6.54 -13.04 1.57
C VAL A 63 -7.98 -13.29 1.98
N ALA A 64 -8.27 -13.28 3.28
CA ALA A 64 -9.58 -13.67 3.85
C ALA A 64 -10.78 -13.09 3.10
N ASN A 65 -10.77 -11.78 2.81
CA ASN A 65 -11.93 -11.11 2.21
C ASN A 65 -11.98 -11.22 0.67
N LEU A 66 -10.85 -11.49 0.02
CA LEU A 66 -10.73 -11.50 -1.45
C LEU A 66 -10.71 -12.90 -2.06
N ARG A 67 -10.39 -13.94 -1.29
CA ARG A 67 -10.18 -15.33 -1.77
C ARG A 67 -11.39 -15.97 -2.45
N HIS A 68 -12.57 -15.40 -2.29
CA HIS A 68 -13.83 -15.92 -2.84
C HIS A 68 -14.05 -15.53 -4.30
N PHE A 69 -13.32 -14.53 -4.79
CA PHE A 69 -13.45 -14.04 -6.16
C PHE A 69 -12.12 -14.10 -6.89
N VAL A 70 -12.21 -14.25 -8.21
CA VAL A 70 -11.08 -14.27 -9.13
C VAL A 70 -11.40 -13.32 -10.27
N ILE A 71 -10.50 -12.37 -10.52
CA ILE A 71 -10.60 -11.50 -11.70
C ILE A 71 -9.93 -12.24 -12.84
N ILE A 72 -10.70 -12.79 -13.76
CA ILE A 72 -10.19 -13.61 -14.88
C ILE A 72 -9.68 -12.77 -16.04
N THR A 73 -9.97 -11.46 -16.04
CA THR A 73 -9.50 -10.51 -17.05
C THR A 73 -8.66 -9.43 -16.37
N PRO A 74 -7.32 -9.51 -16.36
CA PRO A 74 -6.47 -8.50 -15.72
C PRO A 74 -6.69 -7.08 -16.24
N ALA A 75 -7.04 -6.92 -17.53
CA ALA A 75 -7.38 -5.63 -18.13
C ALA A 75 -8.54 -4.92 -17.42
N TYR A 76 -9.46 -5.68 -16.83
CA TYR A 76 -10.56 -5.15 -16.04
C TYR A 76 -10.07 -4.34 -14.83
N LEU A 77 -9.01 -4.80 -14.14
CA LEU A 77 -8.42 -4.03 -13.04
C LEU A 77 -7.81 -2.72 -13.55
N VAL A 78 -7.25 -2.69 -14.76
CA VAL A 78 -6.72 -1.45 -15.36
C VAL A 78 -7.84 -0.44 -15.57
N GLU A 79 -9.02 -0.88 -16.03
CA GLU A 79 -10.19 -0.01 -16.17
C GLU A 79 -10.67 0.54 -14.82
N VAL A 80 -10.72 -0.32 -13.80
CA VAL A 80 -11.01 0.10 -12.41
C VAL A 80 -10.01 1.15 -11.96
N LEU A 81 -8.70 0.92 -12.12
CA LEU A 81 -7.67 1.86 -11.71
C LEU A 81 -7.81 3.19 -12.44
N ARG A 82 -8.04 3.18 -13.76
CA ARG A 82 -8.26 4.38 -14.58
C ARG A 82 -9.50 5.17 -14.18
N SER A 83 -10.50 4.53 -13.58
CA SER A 83 -11.70 5.23 -13.09
C SER A 83 -11.42 6.10 -11.87
N ILE A 84 -10.43 5.74 -11.05
CA ILE A 84 -10.10 6.42 -9.78
C ILE A 84 -8.83 7.27 -9.92
N VAL A 85 -7.75 6.67 -10.43
CA VAL A 85 -6.44 7.28 -10.60
C VAL A 85 -6.29 7.71 -12.06
N THR A 86 -6.47 9.00 -12.32
CA THR A 86 -6.45 9.54 -13.68
C THR A 86 -5.89 10.96 -13.74
N GLU A 87 -5.17 11.26 -14.81
CA GLU A 87 -4.62 12.60 -15.05
C GLU A 87 -5.71 13.59 -15.46
N LYS A 88 -5.48 14.88 -15.18
CA LYS A 88 -6.43 15.96 -15.45
C LYS A 88 -7.00 15.98 -16.86
N GLN A 89 -6.16 15.68 -17.84
CA GLN A 89 -6.53 15.69 -19.25
C GLN A 89 -7.55 14.60 -19.61
N PHE A 90 -7.70 13.58 -18.78
CA PHE A 90 -8.64 12.48 -18.96
C PHE A 90 -9.81 12.54 -17.97
N TRP A 91 -9.98 13.65 -17.26
CA TRP A 91 -11.13 13.81 -16.37
C TRP A 91 -12.43 13.84 -17.19
N PRO A 92 -13.45 13.07 -16.78
CA PRO A 92 -14.71 13.02 -17.49
C PRO A 92 -15.43 14.37 -17.45
N GLU A 93 -16.20 14.64 -18.49
CA GLU A 93 -17.01 15.85 -18.59
C GLU A 93 -18.14 15.84 -17.55
N GLY A 94 -18.38 16.99 -16.92
CA GLY A 94 -19.46 17.15 -15.94
C GLY A 94 -19.00 17.87 -14.66
N LYS A 95 -19.78 18.85 -14.22
CA LYS A 95 -19.42 19.71 -13.06
C LYS A 95 -19.19 18.89 -11.78
N GLN A 96 -20.03 17.88 -11.54
CA GLN A 96 -19.93 17.05 -10.33
C GLN A 96 -18.66 16.19 -10.33
N LEU A 97 -18.42 15.42 -11.40
CA LEU A 97 -17.23 14.59 -11.53
C LEU A 97 -15.96 15.43 -11.46
N HIS A 98 -15.92 16.57 -12.17
CA HIS A 98 -14.79 17.49 -12.11
C HIS A 98 -14.52 17.99 -10.69
N SER A 99 -15.57 18.27 -9.91
CA SER A 99 -15.44 18.67 -8.49
C SER A 99 -14.88 17.54 -7.63
N ILE A 100 -15.28 16.28 -7.87
CA ILE A 100 -14.76 15.10 -7.17
C ILE A 100 -13.26 14.94 -7.45
N PHE A 101 -12.86 14.91 -8.72
CA PHE A 101 -11.45 14.76 -9.11
C PHE A 101 -10.59 15.93 -8.62
N HIS A 102 -11.10 17.16 -8.66
CA HIS A 102 -10.41 18.32 -8.09
C HIS A 102 -10.23 18.23 -6.56
N THR A 103 -11.19 17.63 -5.86
CA THR A 103 -11.11 17.42 -4.41
C THR A 103 -10.07 16.34 -4.08
N MET A 104 -10.07 15.24 -4.83
CA MET A 104 -9.02 14.21 -4.73
C MET A 104 -7.64 14.79 -5.03
N GLU A 105 -7.51 15.63 -6.06
CA GLU A 105 -6.23 16.24 -6.43
C GLU A 105 -5.64 17.10 -5.30
N LYS A 106 -6.52 17.83 -4.59
CA LYS A 106 -6.12 18.76 -3.54
C LYS A 106 -5.91 18.12 -2.18
N THR A 107 -6.66 17.08 -1.86
CA THR A 107 -6.76 16.55 -0.48
C THR A 107 -6.63 15.04 -0.39
N GLY A 108 -6.65 14.34 -1.52
CA GLY A 108 -6.73 12.88 -1.62
C GLY A 108 -8.09 12.31 -1.25
N ALA A 109 -9.01 13.10 -0.72
CA ALA A 109 -10.27 12.58 -0.16
C ALA A 109 -11.23 12.12 -1.26
N LEU A 110 -11.80 10.94 -1.06
CA LEU A 110 -12.81 10.33 -1.91
C LEU A 110 -13.86 9.64 -1.02
N SER A 111 -15.11 10.06 -1.09
CA SER A 111 -16.18 9.38 -0.34
C SER A 111 -16.69 8.15 -1.08
N ARG A 112 -17.38 7.26 -0.35
CA ARG A 112 -18.05 6.09 -0.94
C ARG A 112 -19.14 6.49 -1.94
N ASP A 113 -19.82 7.62 -1.71
CA ASP A 113 -20.81 8.19 -2.62
C ASP A 113 -20.15 8.74 -3.89
N ASP A 114 -18.96 9.35 -3.77
CA ASP A 114 -18.19 9.80 -4.93
C ASP A 114 -17.79 8.63 -5.82
N ILE A 115 -17.43 7.47 -5.24
CA ILE A 115 -17.17 6.23 -5.98
C ILE A 115 -18.42 5.79 -6.76
N ASP A 116 -19.61 5.85 -6.15
CA ASP A 116 -20.85 5.54 -6.86
C ASP A 116 -21.10 6.49 -8.03
N VAL A 117 -20.87 7.78 -7.85
CA VAL A 117 -21.01 8.78 -8.91
C VAL A 117 -20.03 8.50 -10.05
N ILE A 118 -18.77 8.18 -9.73
CA ILE A 118 -17.75 7.83 -10.72
C ILE A 118 -18.16 6.56 -11.49
N TRP A 119 -18.58 5.51 -10.80
CA TRP A 119 -18.89 4.22 -11.42
C TRP A 119 -20.28 4.14 -12.06
N ASN A 120 -21.18 5.10 -11.79
CA ASN A 120 -22.46 5.21 -12.49
C ASN A 120 -22.33 5.77 -13.92
N GLN A 121 -21.13 6.23 -14.31
CA GLN A 121 -20.85 6.59 -15.70
C GLN A 121 -21.00 5.37 -16.62
N GLN A 122 -21.52 5.60 -17.83
CA GLN A 122 -21.83 4.51 -18.77
C GLN A 122 -20.62 3.59 -19.04
N MET A 123 -19.41 4.14 -19.11
CA MET A 123 -18.18 3.39 -19.34
C MET A 123 -17.77 2.49 -18.15
N PHE A 124 -18.16 2.84 -16.92
CA PHE A 124 -17.75 2.13 -15.69
C PHE A 124 -18.90 1.38 -15.01
N LYS A 125 -20.13 1.49 -15.55
CA LYS A 125 -21.35 0.92 -14.95
C LYS A 125 -21.27 -0.57 -14.66
N HIS A 126 -20.50 -1.30 -15.46
CA HIS A 126 -20.28 -2.73 -15.30
C HIS A 126 -19.53 -3.08 -13.99
N ILE A 127 -18.74 -2.15 -13.44
CA ILE A 127 -18.01 -2.29 -12.17
C ILE A 127 -18.95 -2.30 -10.96
N LEU A 128 -20.06 -1.55 -11.01
CA LEU A 128 -21.00 -1.40 -9.88
C LEU A 128 -21.54 -2.74 -9.36
N SER A 129 -21.71 -3.73 -10.24
CA SER A 129 -22.20 -5.06 -9.87
C SER A 129 -21.33 -5.79 -8.83
N LYS A 130 -20.05 -5.43 -8.74
CA LYS A 130 -19.06 -5.98 -7.81
C LYS A 130 -18.37 -4.89 -7.00
N LYS A 131 -19.04 -3.74 -6.80
CA LYS A 131 -18.49 -2.53 -6.16
C LYS A 131 -17.66 -2.84 -4.92
N ASP A 132 -18.23 -3.55 -3.95
CA ASP A 132 -17.57 -3.75 -2.66
C ASP A 132 -16.33 -4.62 -2.76
N PHE A 133 -16.39 -5.72 -3.50
CA PHE A 133 -15.21 -6.53 -3.81
C PHE A 133 -14.10 -5.69 -4.47
N ILE A 134 -14.45 -4.81 -5.40
CA ILE A 134 -13.48 -3.94 -6.07
C ILE A 134 -12.88 -2.89 -5.14
N ILE A 135 -13.67 -2.32 -4.23
CA ILE A 135 -13.14 -1.45 -3.18
C ILE A 135 -12.15 -2.21 -2.30
N GLU A 136 -12.45 -3.45 -1.91
CA GLU A 136 -11.51 -4.28 -1.14
C GLU A 136 -10.22 -4.56 -1.90
N VAL A 137 -10.30 -4.83 -3.22
CA VAL A 137 -9.12 -4.98 -4.08
C VAL A 137 -8.29 -3.69 -4.11
N LEU A 138 -8.93 -2.53 -4.29
CA LEU A 138 -8.23 -1.23 -4.33
C LEU A 138 -7.57 -0.88 -2.99
N VAL A 139 -8.19 -1.25 -1.87
CA VAL A 139 -7.59 -1.12 -0.53
C VAL A 139 -6.41 -2.08 -0.36
N HIS A 140 -6.56 -3.34 -0.79
CA HIS A 140 -5.48 -4.32 -0.73
C HIS A 140 -4.25 -3.91 -1.55
N LEU A 141 -4.46 -3.19 -2.66
CA LEU A 141 -3.39 -2.67 -3.52
C LEU A 141 -2.80 -1.33 -3.07
N ASP A 142 -3.20 -0.81 -1.89
CA ASP A 142 -2.83 0.49 -1.34
C ASP A 142 -3.18 1.69 -2.26
N VAL A 143 -4.18 1.52 -3.14
CA VAL A 143 -4.69 2.60 -4.01
C VAL A 143 -5.68 3.47 -3.23
N LEU A 144 -6.55 2.82 -2.47
CA LEU A 144 -7.46 3.45 -1.51
C LEU A 144 -6.97 3.17 -0.09
N VAL A 145 -7.04 4.18 0.76
CA VAL A 145 -6.72 4.06 2.18
C VAL A 145 -7.96 4.43 2.97
N ALA A 146 -8.42 3.54 3.85
CA ALA A 146 -9.50 3.86 4.77
C ALA A 146 -8.94 4.80 5.85
N GLU A 147 -9.48 6.01 5.95
CA GLU A 147 -8.97 6.97 6.92
C GLU A 147 -9.33 6.55 8.35
N SER A 148 -8.35 6.57 9.26
CA SER A 148 -8.56 6.49 10.71
C SER A 148 -9.26 5.22 11.17
N ARG A 149 -8.71 4.05 10.82
CA ARG A 149 -9.09 2.82 11.50
C ARG A 149 -8.37 2.78 12.84
N THR A 150 -9.08 3.11 13.92
CA THR A 150 -8.55 2.80 15.26
C THR A 150 -8.32 1.29 15.37
N THR A 151 -7.49 0.83 16.32
CA THR A 151 -7.28 -0.62 16.53
C THR A 151 -8.58 -1.37 16.87
N SER A 152 -9.60 -0.68 17.39
CA SER A 152 -10.97 -1.19 17.51
C SER A 152 -11.72 -1.28 16.18
N ASP A 153 -11.38 -0.42 15.20
CA ASP A 153 -11.99 -0.35 13.87
C ASP A 153 -11.35 -1.26 12.81
N LEU A 154 -10.23 -1.91 13.12
CA LEU A 154 -9.65 -2.95 12.25
C LEU A 154 -10.56 -4.17 12.12
N ARG A 155 -11.55 -4.31 13.02
CA ARG A 155 -12.66 -5.29 12.93
C ARG A 155 -13.87 -4.76 12.19
N THR A 156 -13.92 -3.44 11.95
CA THR A 156 -15.04 -2.79 11.27
C THR A 156 -14.95 -3.09 9.78
N SER A 157 -16.06 -3.57 9.24
CA SER A 157 -16.10 -3.99 7.86
C SER A 157 -15.86 -2.81 6.91
N LEU A 158 -15.20 -3.03 5.77
CA LEU A 158 -14.98 -1.98 4.77
C LEU A 158 -16.28 -1.34 4.29
N TYR A 159 -17.41 -2.03 4.40
CA TYR A 159 -18.75 -1.51 4.12
C TYR A 159 -19.12 -0.27 4.95
N GLU A 160 -18.61 -0.15 6.17
CA GLU A 160 -18.94 0.97 7.07
C GLU A 160 -18.00 2.18 6.87
N VAL A 161 -16.93 2.01 6.10
CA VAL A 161 -16.03 3.09 5.72
C VAL A 161 -16.69 3.98 4.68
N SER A 162 -16.97 5.23 5.07
CA SER A 162 -17.61 6.24 4.21
C SER A 162 -16.62 7.12 3.46
N LYS A 163 -15.35 7.17 3.89
CA LYS A 163 -14.32 8.04 3.33
C LYS A 163 -13.00 7.29 3.13
N PHE A 164 -12.42 7.51 1.97
CA PHE A 164 -11.14 6.99 1.56
C PHE A 164 -10.19 8.13 1.20
N ILE A 165 -8.91 7.78 1.13
CA ILE A 165 -7.85 8.64 0.63
C ILE A 165 -7.21 7.94 -0.56
N VAL A 166 -6.91 8.71 -1.61
CA VAL A 166 -6.18 8.29 -2.80
C VAL A 166 -4.84 9.05 -2.81
N PRO A 167 -3.78 8.56 -2.14
CA PRO A 167 -2.56 9.35 -1.95
C PRO A 167 -1.88 9.73 -3.27
N SER A 168 -1.95 8.86 -4.28
CA SER A 168 -1.36 9.09 -5.60
C SER A 168 -2.01 10.21 -6.40
N MET A 169 -3.24 10.62 -6.06
CA MET A 169 -3.92 11.74 -6.72
C MET A 169 -3.48 13.10 -6.17
N ILE A 170 -2.80 13.14 -5.02
CA ILE A 170 -2.41 14.40 -4.38
C ILE A 170 -1.24 15.00 -5.14
N THR A 171 -1.45 16.17 -5.74
CA THR A 171 -0.41 16.89 -6.51
C THR A 171 0.20 18.06 -5.74
N LYS A 172 -0.46 18.48 -4.66
CA LYS A 172 -0.05 19.66 -3.91
C LYS A 172 1.20 19.38 -3.08
N PRO A 173 2.32 20.09 -3.30
CA PRO A 173 3.51 19.93 -2.48
C PRO A 173 3.30 20.56 -1.09
N ASN A 174 4.08 20.09 -0.11
CA ASN A 174 4.11 20.68 1.21
C ASN A 174 4.62 22.12 1.15
N ASN A 175 3.77 23.06 1.53
CA ASN A 175 4.08 24.48 1.65
C ASN A 175 3.93 24.99 3.10
N THR A 176 4.02 24.10 4.07
CA THR A 176 3.94 24.44 5.50
C THR A 176 5.34 24.54 6.11
N ASN A 177 5.46 25.24 7.23
CA ASN A 177 6.67 25.27 8.05
C ASN A 177 6.60 24.34 9.26
N TYR A 178 5.71 23.34 9.23
CA TYR A 178 5.49 22.42 10.35
C TYR A 178 6.78 21.69 10.73
N LEU A 179 7.40 20.96 9.79
CA LEU A 179 8.64 20.21 10.07
C LEU A 179 9.77 21.14 10.52
N ARG A 180 9.95 22.28 9.87
CA ARG A 180 10.96 23.27 10.27
C ARG A 180 10.80 23.77 11.72
N LYS A 181 9.58 23.76 12.25
CA LYS A 181 9.29 24.22 13.62
C LYS A 181 9.35 23.12 14.65
N ASN A 182 8.84 21.94 14.31
CA ASN A 182 8.56 20.87 15.26
C ASN A 182 9.54 19.70 15.13
N CYS A 183 10.09 19.45 13.94
CA CYS A 183 11.07 18.40 13.69
C CYS A 183 12.47 18.97 13.84
N LYS A 184 13.05 18.83 15.05
CA LYS A 184 14.39 19.27 15.41
C LYS A 184 15.15 18.14 16.11
N THR A 185 16.46 18.25 16.21
CA THR A 185 17.32 17.25 16.85
C THR A 185 16.96 16.99 18.32
N GLU A 186 16.39 17.99 19.00
CA GLU A 186 15.98 17.92 20.41
C GLU A 186 14.58 17.31 20.57
N THR A 187 13.77 17.28 19.52
CA THR A 187 12.34 16.92 19.58
C THR A 187 12.00 15.67 18.78
N SER A 188 12.91 15.14 17.97
CA SER A 188 12.59 14.08 17.02
C SER A 188 13.66 13.00 16.87
N ILE A 189 13.20 11.81 16.52
CA ILE A 189 13.99 10.65 16.08
C ILE A 189 13.70 10.46 14.59
N LEU A 190 14.76 10.36 13.77
CA LEU A 190 14.62 10.24 12.32
C LEU A 190 15.24 8.95 11.79
N LEU A 191 14.47 8.25 10.98
CA LEU A 191 14.90 7.13 10.16
C LEU A 191 14.77 7.49 8.68
N SER A 192 15.75 7.11 7.87
CA SER A 192 15.72 7.31 6.44
C SER A 192 15.92 6.00 5.70
N TYR A 193 15.13 5.82 4.66
CA TYR A 193 15.15 4.68 3.75
C TYR A 193 15.62 5.20 2.41
N LYS A 194 16.89 4.98 2.10
CA LYS A 194 17.52 5.43 0.87
C LYS A 194 17.48 4.31 -0.15
N PHE A 195 16.95 4.59 -1.34
CA PHE A 195 16.96 3.61 -2.42
C PHE A 195 18.37 3.43 -2.96
N THR A 196 18.75 2.15 -3.14
CA THR A 196 20.00 1.78 -3.81
C THR A 196 19.95 2.24 -5.27
N GLU A 197 18.78 2.12 -5.89
CA GLU A 197 18.49 2.63 -7.21
C GLU A 197 18.27 4.15 -7.20
N LYS A 198 18.63 4.80 -8.31
CA LYS A 198 18.47 6.26 -8.46
C LYS A 198 17.02 6.69 -8.62
N VAL A 199 16.14 5.78 -9.02
CA VAL A 199 14.73 6.06 -9.29
C VAL A 199 13.88 5.29 -8.29
N ILE A 200 13.10 6.02 -7.48
CA ILE A 200 12.06 5.43 -6.66
C ILE A 200 10.85 5.14 -7.56
N PRO A 201 10.28 3.93 -7.54
CA PRO A 201 8.99 3.69 -8.18
C PRO A 201 7.93 4.70 -7.69
N PRO A 202 7.20 5.39 -8.59
CA PRO A 202 6.28 6.47 -8.18
C PRO A 202 5.21 6.06 -7.17
N ALA A 203 4.79 4.79 -7.18
CA ALA A 203 3.80 4.27 -6.23
C ALA A 203 4.36 4.07 -4.82
N PHE A 204 5.67 3.94 -4.67
CA PHE A 204 6.31 3.52 -3.42
C PHE A 204 6.08 4.51 -2.27
N PRO A 205 6.29 5.83 -2.43
CA PRO A 205 6.08 6.77 -1.34
C PRO A 205 4.62 6.83 -0.86
N TYR A 206 3.68 6.66 -1.79
CA TYR A 206 2.25 6.62 -1.48
C TYR A 206 1.87 5.43 -0.60
N ARG A 207 2.57 4.29 -0.72
CA ARG A 207 2.35 3.11 0.14
C ARG A 207 2.87 3.29 1.56
N PHE A 208 3.96 4.03 1.72
CA PHE A 208 4.39 4.46 3.05
C PHE A 208 3.33 5.38 3.67
N ILE A 209 2.94 6.44 2.95
CA ILE A 209 1.89 7.36 3.41
C ILE A 209 0.61 6.58 3.77
N ALA A 210 0.17 5.66 2.92
CA ALA A 210 -0.99 4.81 3.14
C ALA A 210 -0.90 4.03 4.46
N SER A 211 0.23 3.38 4.73
CA SER A 211 0.42 2.58 5.93
C SER A 211 0.28 3.39 7.22
N PHE A 212 0.81 4.61 7.24
CA PHE A 212 0.70 5.48 8.42
C PHE A 212 -0.69 6.09 8.58
N VAL A 213 -1.34 6.45 7.48
CA VAL A 213 -2.68 7.07 7.48
C VAL A 213 -3.80 6.09 7.78
N ASP A 214 -3.62 4.82 7.43
CA ASP A 214 -4.52 3.72 7.82
C ASP A 214 -4.50 3.52 9.35
N MET A 215 -3.31 3.65 9.96
CA MET A 215 -3.11 3.40 11.40
C MET A 215 -3.40 4.63 12.28
N TRP A 216 -3.13 5.84 11.80
CA TRP A 216 -3.27 7.08 12.56
C TRP A 216 -3.95 8.18 11.76
N GLY A 217 -4.71 9.02 12.46
CA GLY A 217 -5.40 10.16 11.86
C GLY A 217 -4.43 11.19 11.30
N VAL A 218 -4.73 11.74 10.12
CA VAL A 218 -3.93 12.81 9.52
C VAL A 218 -4.02 14.07 10.39
N LYS A 219 -2.87 14.63 10.76
CA LYS A 219 -2.81 15.82 11.61
C LYS A 219 -3.41 17.04 10.91
N ASN A 220 -4.12 17.85 11.69
CA ASN A 220 -4.51 19.18 11.28
C ASN A 220 -3.54 20.23 11.85
N TYR A 221 -2.98 21.06 10.99
CA TYR A 221 -2.11 22.17 11.36
C TYR A 221 -2.77 23.50 11.00
N LYS A 222 -2.66 24.53 11.84
CA LYS A 222 -3.05 25.94 11.61
C LYS A 222 -4.16 26.19 10.58
N ASN A 223 -5.30 26.71 11.03
CA ASN A 223 -6.51 26.88 10.21
C ASN A 223 -7.08 25.55 9.70
N LYS A 224 -6.93 24.47 10.49
CA LYS A 224 -7.40 23.11 10.15
C LYS A 224 -6.90 22.60 8.80
N LYS A 225 -5.69 23.00 8.41
CA LYS A 225 -5.06 22.52 7.20
C LYS A 225 -4.55 21.11 7.44
N ARG A 226 -5.14 20.15 6.74
CA ARG A 226 -4.72 18.75 6.76
C ARG A 226 -3.28 18.62 6.27
N MET A 227 -2.47 17.89 7.03
CA MET A 227 -1.04 17.69 6.77
C MET A 227 -0.80 16.49 5.86
N LEU A 228 -1.41 16.52 4.67
CA LEU A 228 -1.27 15.49 3.65
C LEU A 228 -1.01 16.16 2.30
N PHE A 229 0.15 15.85 1.73
CA PHE A 229 0.73 16.45 0.53
C PHE A 229 1.36 15.35 -0.33
N SER A 230 1.74 15.70 -1.56
CA SER A 230 2.38 14.77 -2.49
C SER A 230 3.71 14.21 -1.98
N ASP A 231 4.41 14.97 -1.15
CA ASP A 231 5.77 14.68 -0.64
C ASP A 231 5.84 14.58 0.90
N LEU A 232 4.71 14.77 1.60
CA LEU A 232 4.66 14.76 3.06
C LEU A 232 3.29 14.30 3.57
N ALA A 233 3.30 13.37 4.51
CA ALA A 233 2.16 13.12 5.40
C ALA A 233 2.60 13.33 6.85
N VAL A 234 1.75 13.95 7.68
CA VAL A 234 1.92 13.98 9.13
C VAL A 234 0.67 13.39 9.76
N VAL A 235 0.86 12.36 10.58
CA VAL A 235 -0.19 11.69 11.34
C VAL A 235 0.02 11.93 12.83
N GLU A 236 -1.09 11.96 13.57
CA GLU A 236 -1.12 12.19 15.01
C GLU A 236 -1.22 10.83 15.71
N VAL A 237 -0.22 10.51 16.51
CA VAL A 237 -0.16 9.25 17.27
C VAL A 237 -0.87 9.41 18.62
N ASP A 238 -0.62 10.53 19.29
CA ASP A 238 -1.34 11.00 20.47
C ASP A 238 -1.24 12.54 20.57
N ASP A 239 -1.72 13.12 21.67
CA ASP A 239 -1.74 14.57 21.91
C ASP A 239 -0.37 15.26 21.87
N LYS A 240 0.73 14.50 22.00
CA LYS A 240 2.12 15.00 22.07
C LYS A 240 3.05 14.41 21.01
N HIS A 241 2.64 13.35 20.34
CA HIS A 241 3.46 12.60 19.39
C HIS A 241 2.88 12.65 17.98
N ASP A 242 3.72 13.10 17.05
CA ASP A 242 3.41 13.12 15.64
C ASP A 242 4.40 12.23 14.88
N VAL A 243 3.94 11.60 13.80
CA VAL A 243 4.82 10.93 12.84
C VAL A 243 4.73 11.65 11.51
N ALA A 244 5.88 12.05 10.97
CA ALA A 244 5.99 12.64 9.65
C ALA A 244 6.70 11.69 8.70
N VAL A 245 6.08 11.44 7.54
CA VAL A 245 6.66 10.68 6.43
C VAL A 245 6.92 11.64 5.29
N GLN A 246 8.20 11.90 4.99
CA GLN A 246 8.62 12.83 3.96
C GLN A 246 9.38 12.11 2.84
N VAL A 247 9.10 12.49 1.60
CA VAL A 247 9.81 12.01 0.41
C VAL A 247 10.80 13.09 -0.01
N ILE A 248 12.09 12.76 -0.02
CA ILE A 248 13.17 13.69 -0.38
C ILE A 248 14.09 12.97 -1.37
N GLU A 249 14.12 13.42 -2.62
CA GLU A 249 14.94 12.80 -3.67
C GLU A 249 14.74 11.27 -3.74
N ASN A 250 15.79 10.50 -3.51
CA ASN A 250 15.77 9.03 -3.44
C ASN A 250 15.65 8.50 -2.00
N ARG A 251 14.97 9.23 -1.10
CA ARG A 251 14.76 8.83 0.29
C ARG A 251 13.31 8.98 0.73
N VAL A 252 12.88 8.04 1.57
CA VAL A 252 11.72 8.21 2.46
C VAL A 252 12.27 8.44 3.87
N VAL A 253 11.91 9.57 4.49
CA VAL A 253 12.33 9.95 5.83
C VAL A 253 11.12 9.87 6.76
N VAL A 254 11.21 9.03 7.78
CA VAL A 254 10.20 8.89 8.83
C VAL A 254 10.73 9.57 10.09
N SER A 255 9.99 10.56 10.58
CA SER A 255 10.34 11.33 11.78
C SER A 255 9.28 11.11 12.84
N LEU A 256 9.67 10.58 13.99
CA LEU A 256 8.84 10.54 15.20
C LEU A 256 9.16 11.79 16.02
N ILE A 257 8.15 12.63 16.25
CA ILE A 257 8.28 13.98 16.79
C ILE A 257 7.49 14.04 18.10
N HIS A 258 8.14 14.47 19.18
CA HIS A 258 7.48 14.85 20.42
C HIS A 258 7.35 16.38 20.51
N ALA A 259 6.24 16.89 21.04
CA ALA A 259 5.96 18.33 21.17
C ALA A 259 7.06 19.12 21.88
N ASP A 260 7.58 18.59 23.00
CA ASP A 260 8.61 19.25 23.83
C ASP A 260 10.04 18.75 23.60
N LYS A 261 10.29 17.44 23.80
CA LYS A 261 11.62 16.83 23.79
C LYS A 261 11.57 15.36 23.40
N LYS A 262 12.58 14.87 22.67
CA LYS A 262 12.65 13.48 22.21
C LYS A 262 12.82 12.46 23.34
N GLU A 263 13.38 12.86 24.49
CA GLU A 263 13.55 11.96 25.64
C GLU A 263 12.21 11.55 26.27
N HIS A 264 11.12 12.23 25.91
CA HIS A 264 9.76 11.87 26.31
C HIS A 264 9.06 10.90 25.35
N ILE A 265 9.71 10.52 24.24
CA ILE A 265 9.22 9.48 23.36
C ILE A 265 9.29 8.15 24.10
N VAL A 266 8.14 7.68 24.56
CA VAL A 266 8.07 6.43 25.33
C VAL A 266 8.34 5.22 24.43
N PRO A 267 9.00 4.16 24.95
CA PRO A 267 9.36 2.98 24.16
C PRO A 267 8.18 2.33 23.45
N THR A 268 6.98 2.35 24.04
CA THR A 268 5.77 1.77 23.45
C THR A 268 5.39 2.46 22.13
N ILE A 269 5.44 3.79 22.08
CA ILE A 269 5.16 4.57 20.87
C ILE A 269 6.21 4.31 19.80
N ALA A 270 7.49 4.32 20.19
CA ALA A 270 8.59 4.01 19.27
C ALA A 270 8.43 2.60 18.66
N THR A 271 8.07 1.62 19.49
CA THR A 271 7.80 0.24 19.03
C THR A 271 6.60 0.19 18.07
N SER A 272 5.47 0.85 18.38
CA SER A 272 4.31 0.86 17.47
C SER A 272 4.61 1.49 16.12
N VAL A 273 5.38 2.60 16.10
CA VAL A 273 5.85 3.24 14.87
C VAL A 273 6.77 2.30 14.09
N GLN A 274 7.68 1.63 14.78
CA GLN A 274 8.58 0.66 14.16
C GLN A 274 7.84 -0.57 13.61
N GLU A 275 6.83 -1.08 14.30
CA GLU A 275 6.00 -2.19 13.83
C GLU A 275 5.22 -1.81 12.57
N CYS A 276 4.58 -0.64 12.56
CA CYS A 276 3.90 -0.09 11.38
C CYS A 276 4.85 0.01 10.19
N LEU A 277 6.03 0.57 10.43
CA LEU A 277 7.07 0.76 9.43
C LEU A 277 7.61 -0.56 8.89
N THR A 278 7.83 -1.53 9.78
CA THR A 278 8.27 -2.89 9.42
C THR A 278 7.22 -3.59 8.57
N ALA A 279 5.94 -3.50 8.95
CA ALA A 279 4.84 -4.06 8.20
C ALA A 279 4.68 -3.39 6.81
N ALA A 280 4.81 -2.06 6.74
CA ALA A 280 4.79 -1.32 5.49
C ALA A 280 5.91 -1.77 4.54
N ILE A 281 7.13 -1.82 5.07
CA ILE A 281 8.31 -2.28 4.33
C ILE A 281 8.14 -3.71 3.82
N HIS A 282 7.65 -4.62 4.67
CA HIS A 282 7.44 -6.01 4.29
C HIS A 282 6.44 -6.11 3.14
N ARG A 283 5.26 -5.47 3.27
CA ARG A 283 4.23 -5.45 2.22
C ARG A 283 4.75 -4.88 0.90
N ILE A 284 5.51 -3.79 0.96
CA ILE A 284 6.07 -3.17 -0.23
C ILE A 284 7.13 -4.06 -0.87
N SER A 285 8.01 -4.65 -0.08
CA SER A 285 9.07 -5.53 -0.58
C SER A 285 8.51 -6.81 -1.19
N GLU A 286 7.48 -7.39 -0.58
CA GLU A 286 6.76 -8.55 -1.11
C GLU A 286 6.16 -8.23 -2.49
N PHE A 287 5.51 -7.07 -2.62
CA PHE A 287 4.96 -6.63 -3.90
C PHE A 287 6.02 -6.44 -5.01
N TYR A 288 7.20 -5.91 -4.69
CA TYR A 288 8.25 -5.73 -5.70
C TYR A 288 9.07 -7.01 -5.95
N SER A 289 9.16 -7.91 -4.98
CA SER A 289 9.85 -9.19 -5.14
C SER A 289 9.08 -10.13 -6.07
N THR A 290 7.74 -10.13 -6.01
CA THR A 290 6.90 -10.92 -6.93
C THR A 290 6.99 -10.44 -8.37
N LEU A 291 7.25 -9.14 -8.59
CA LEU A 291 7.48 -8.57 -9.93
C LEU A 291 8.89 -8.85 -10.48
N SER A 292 9.85 -9.18 -9.62
CA SER A 292 11.27 -9.37 -9.98
C SER A 292 11.68 -10.84 -10.12
N ALA A 293 10.77 -11.79 -9.94
CA ALA A 293 11.05 -13.23 -9.97
C ALA A 293 11.20 -13.82 -11.40
N ASP A 294 11.54 -12.99 -12.38
CA ASP A 294 12.04 -13.42 -13.69
C ASP A 294 13.52 -13.05 -13.81
N SER A 295 14.42 -14.01 -13.53
CA SER A 295 15.68 -14.25 -14.28
C SER A 295 16.70 -15.19 -13.61
N SER A 296 16.32 -16.21 -12.84
CA SER A 296 17.22 -17.37 -12.62
C SER A 296 16.50 -18.54 -11.96
N ALA A 297 15.92 -19.41 -12.77
CA ALA A 297 15.49 -20.73 -12.33
C ALA A 297 16.70 -21.68 -12.25
N THR A 298 17.42 -21.65 -11.14
CA THR A 298 18.23 -22.78 -10.61
C THR A 298 18.75 -22.40 -9.23
N ASP A 299 18.01 -22.73 -8.17
CA ASP A 299 18.51 -23.58 -7.08
C ASP A 299 17.47 -23.71 -5.96
N GLN A 300 17.18 -24.96 -5.60
CA GLN A 300 16.37 -25.32 -4.45
C GLN A 300 17.24 -25.34 -3.19
N ARG A 301 17.11 -24.32 -2.33
CA ARG A 301 17.00 -24.38 -0.84
C ARG A 301 17.49 -23.09 -0.19
N SER A 302 16.84 -22.81 0.93
CA SER A 302 17.22 -21.91 2.04
C SER A 302 17.21 -20.41 1.77
N ASP A 303 16.38 -19.73 2.58
CA ASP A 303 16.31 -18.28 2.80
C ASP A 303 16.10 -17.43 1.54
N LEU A 304 14.83 -17.13 1.25
CA LEU A 304 14.48 -16.00 0.39
C LEU A 304 15.10 -14.75 1.03
N HIS A 305 16.31 -14.42 0.61
CA HIS A 305 16.96 -13.17 0.93
C HIS A 305 16.11 -12.10 0.26
N MET A 306 15.14 -11.54 1.00
CA MET A 306 14.33 -10.43 0.53
C MET A 306 15.32 -9.30 0.21
N VAL A 307 15.53 -9.04 -1.07
CA VAL A 307 16.41 -7.97 -1.53
C VAL A 307 15.68 -6.68 -1.21
N MET A 308 16.05 -6.07 -0.08
CA MET A 308 15.53 -4.77 0.29
C MET A 308 16.06 -3.77 -0.74
N PRO A 309 15.20 -3.05 -1.48
CA PRO A 309 15.64 -2.08 -2.49
C PRO A 309 16.20 -0.79 -1.86
N PHE A 310 16.49 -0.79 -0.56
CA PHE A 310 16.90 0.36 0.20
C PHE A 310 17.92 0.02 1.29
N GLU A 311 18.76 1.01 1.59
CA GLU A 311 19.64 1.09 2.75
C GLU A 311 18.93 1.90 3.84
N ILE A 312 19.05 1.46 5.10
CA ILE A 312 18.53 2.20 6.24
C ILE A 312 19.64 3.11 6.76
N GLU A 313 19.37 4.42 6.77
CA GLU A 313 20.23 5.47 7.29
C GLU A 313 19.56 6.14 8.50
N PHE A 314 20.35 6.56 9.48
CA PHE A 314 19.87 7.40 10.58
C PHE A 314 19.96 8.87 10.20
N GLY A 315 18.88 9.60 10.44
CA GLY A 315 18.82 11.04 10.16
C GLY A 315 19.12 11.87 11.41
N VAL A 316 19.81 13.00 11.23
CA VAL A 316 19.94 14.06 12.25
C VAL A 316 19.79 15.42 11.59
N HIS A 317 19.11 16.36 12.24
CA HIS A 317 19.08 17.75 11.77
C HIS A 317 20.40 18.46 12.10
N CYS A 318 21.17 18.82 11.08
CA CYS A 318 22.42 19.57 11.20
C CYS A 318 22.23 21.01 10.70
N LYS A 319 22.29 22.01 11.59
CA LYS A 319 22.43 23.44 11.22
C LYS A 319 21.60 23.89 10.00
N LYS A 320 20.34 23.43 9.90
CA LYS A 320 19.30 23.67 8.85
C LYS A 320 19.21 22.68 7.68
N THR A 321 20.04 21.65 7.60
CA THR A 321 19.92 20.55 6.62
C THR A 321 19.73 19.21 7.33
N LEU A 322 19.17 18.21 6.63
CA LEU A 322 19.14 16.83 7.09
C LEU A 322 20.50 16.18 6.77
N CYS A 323 21.15 15.62 7.79
CA CYS A 323 22.32 14.76 7.64
C CYS A 323 21.87 13.31 7.78
N PHE A 324 22.45 12.42 6.98
CA PHE A 324 22.20 10.98 7.07
C PHE A 324 23.50 10.23 7.35
N PHE A 325 23.43 9.23 8.20
CA PHE A 325 24.56 8.39 8.60
C PHE A 325 24.20 6.92 8.41
N VAL A 326 25.06 6.18 7.72
CA VAL A 326 24.95 4.73 7.62
C VAL A 326 25.49 4.12 8.92
N MET A 327 24.74 3.21 9.53
CA MET A 327 25.26 2.41 10.63
C MET A 327 26.34 1.46 10.10
N THR A 328 27.61 1.83 10.23
CA THR A 328 28.69 0.85 10.13
C THR A 328 28.51 -0.20 11.24
N LYS A 329 28.77 -1.48 10.93
CA LYS A 329 28.54 -2.71 11.73
C LYS A 329 29.02 -2.74 13.20
N TYR A 330 29.55 -1.64 13.74
CA TYR A 330 30.22 -1.54 15.03
C TYR A 330 29.27 -1.50 16.25
N GLN A 331 27.96 -1.26 16.08
CA GLN A 331 27.01 -1.22 17.20
C GLN A 331 26.15 -2.49 17.37
N GLN A 332 26.20 -3.45 16.42
CA GLN A 332 25.54 -4.75 16.58
C GLN A 332 26.21 -5.65 17.63
N GLN A 333 27.46 -5.35 18.04
CA GLN A 333 28.20 -6.16 19.02
C GLN A 333 27.98 -5.74 20.49
N GLN A 334 27.36 -4.59 20.77
CA GLN A 334 27.12 -4.17 22.16
C GLN A 334 25.78 -4.64 22.75
N ASN A 335 24.83 -5.07 21.92
CA ASN A 335 23.61 -5.74 22.38
C ASN A 335 23.76 -7.26 22.21
N GLY A 336 24.56 -7.85 23.09
CA GLY A 336 24.76 -9.29 23.16
C GLY A 336 23.45 -10.04 23.41
N ASN A 337 23.23 -11.09 22.61
CA ASN A 337 22.18 -12.12 22.71
C ASN A 337 20.76 -11.72 22.31
N VAL A 338 20.55 -11.39 21.02
CA VAL A 338 19.37 -11.87 20.29
C VAL A 338 19.81 -12.31 18.90
N GLN A 339 19.87 -13.63 18.67
CA GLN A 339 19.93 -14.18 17.31
C GLN A 339 18.59 -13.91 16.62
N ASN A 340 18.65 -13.46 15.35
CA ASN A 340 17.54 -13.27 14.40
C ASN A 340 16.65 -12.02 14.52
N THR A 341 17.22 -10.82 14.47
CA THR A 341 16.42 -9.62 14.14
C THR A 341 17.17 -8.65 13.22
N LYS A 342 16.89 -8.71 11.91
CA LYS A 342 17.27 -7.70 10.90
C LYS A 342 16.38 -6.44 10.95
N TYR A 343 15.84 -6.09 12.11
CA TYR A 343 14.98 -4.92 12.29
C TYR A 343 15.64 -3.99 13.32
N ILE A 344 16.00 -2.79 12.86
CA ILE A 344 16.62 -1.75 13.69
C ILE A 344 15.56 -1.20 14.64
N THR A 345 15.87 -1.19 15.93
CA THR A 345 14.98 -0.69 16.97
C THR A 345 15.01 0.84 17.05
N MET A 346 13.84 1.49 17.00
CA MET A 346 13.72 2.92 17.33
C MET A 346 13.94 3.20 18.84
N SER A 347 14.13 2.14 19.64
CA SER A 347 14.25 2.18 21.10
C SER A 347 15.65 2.50 21.63
N ALA A 348 16.62 2.85 20.78
CA ALA A 348 17.99 3.12 21.19
C ALA A 348 18.35 4.60 21.00
N VAL A 349 17.67 5.49 21.75
CA VAL A 349 18.18 6.82 22.11
C VAL A 349 17.93 7.06 23.58
#